data_AF-Q4UMH7-F1
#
_entry.id   AF-Q4UMH7-F1
#
_cell.length_a   1.000
_cell.length_b   1.000
_cell.length_c   1.000
_cell.angle_alpha   90.00
_cell.angle_beta   90.00
_cell.angle_gamma   90.00
#
_symmetry.space_group_name_H-M   'P 1'
#
loop_
_entity.id
_entity.type
_entity.pdbx_description
1 polymer ?
#
loop_
_entity_poly.entity_id
_entity_poly.type
_entity_poly.pdbx_seq_one_letter_code
_entity_poly.pdbx_strand_id
1 'polypeptide(L)'
;MCCSQNRIITSKRSQYIPFRTKPFRTDIIVTSILHDCIEDTLLTKEMIVKEFGYKIANQVEDLTRVKNDKKISSAEIVKILYQQKKKELLLIKLFGRLHNIQTVGAKIPEKGWKTILETLQSFLTIATYLKVPRVARQLYTHCLNIAANYKKLNVLRVLQDKIFISE
;
A
#
# COMPACT_ATOMS: atom_id res chain seq x y z
N MET A 1 22.04 -42.30 35.49
CA MET A 1 22.52 -41.61 34.27
C MET A 1 21.46 -41.77 33.19
N CYS A 2 21.30 -40.76 32.30
CA CYS A 2 20.16 -40.46 31.39
C CYS A 2 18.94 -39.87 32.13
N CYS A 3 18.69 -38.55 32.21
CA CYS A 3 18.83 -37.43 31.26
C CYS A 3 17.84 -37.48 30.07
N SER A 4 16.71 -36.78 30.27
CA SER A 4 16.14 -35.77 29.37
C SER A 4 15.48 -36.19 28.06
N GLN A 5 14.15 -36.10 27.99
CA GLN A 5 13.41 -35.52 26.85
C GLN A 5 11.92 -35.29 27.19
N ASN A 6 11.62 -34.22 27.92
CA ASN A 6 10.29 -33.58 27.83
C ASN A 6 10.41 -32.41 26.84
N ARG A 7 10.09 -32.70 25.58
CA ARG A 7 10.10 -31.71 24.50
C ARG A 7 8.81 -30.90 24.61
N ILE A 8 8.88 -29.76 25.32
CA ILE A 8 7.81 -28.76 25.34
C ILE A 8 7.68 -28.21 23.91
N ILE A 9 6.63 -28.59 23.22
CA ILE A 9 6.21 -27.96 21.96
C ILE A 9 5.60 -26.62 22.36
N THR A 10 6.42 -25.58 22.53
CA THR A 10 5.92 -24.21 22.55
C THR A 10 5.53 -23.84 21.12
N SER A 11 4.23 -23.96 20.86
CA SER A 11 3.53 -23.31 19.76
C SER A 11 4.07 -21.88 19.59
N LYS A 12 4.73 -21.62 18.45
CA LYS A 12 5.13 -20.28 18.03
C LYS A 12 3.85 -19.45 17.85
N ARG A 13 3.36 -18.84 18.94
CA ARG A 13 2.40 -17.74 18.88
C ARG A 13 3.04 -16.66 18.02
N SER A 14 2.53 -16.54 16.79
CA SER A 14 2.75 -15.43 15.88
C SER A 14 2.83 -14.14 16.69
N GLN A 15 3.98 -13.45 16.64
CA GLN A 15 4.15 -12.13 17.25
C GLN A 15 3.07 -11.20 16.70
N TYR A 16 2.00 -11.05 17.45
CA TYR A 16 0.93 -10.11 17.16
C TYR A 16 1.49 -8.73 17.45
N ILE A 17 1.99 -8.04 16.42
CA ILE A 17 2.46 -6.66 16.56
C ILE A 17 1.19 -5.82 16.70
N PRO A 18 0.91 -5.19 17.86
CA PRO A 18 -0.30 -4.41 18.02
C PRO A 18 -0.20 -3.17 17.12
N PHE A 19 -1.02 -3.10 16.08
CA PHE A 19 -1.39 -1.82 15.50
C PHE A 19 -2.01 -1.00 16.64
N ARG A 20 -1.28 -0.01 17.14
CA ARG A 20 -1.69 0.83 18.28
C ARG A 20 -2.99 1.60 18.02
N THR A 21 -3.44 1.63 16.77
CA THR A 21 -4.72 2.17 16.28
C THR A 21 -5.60 1.01 15.86
N LYS A 22 -6.85 0.91 16.33
CA LYS A 22 -7.83 -0.08 15.83
C LYS A 22 -8.01 0.13 14.32
N PRO A 23 -7.45 -0.68 13.42
CA PRO A 23 -7.44 -0.35 12.00
C PRO A 23 -8.78 -0.64 11.31
N PHE A 24 -9.68 -1.34 12.00
CA PHE A 24 -10.98 -1.81 11.51
C PHE A 24 -12.13 -0.99 12.07
N ARG A 25 -12.04 0.35 11.96
CA ARG A 25 -13.17 1.23 12.27
C ARG A 25 -14.11 1.28 11.08
N THR A 26 -15.41 1.42 11.34
CA THR A 26 -16.43 1.49 10.29
C THR A 26 -16.12 2.56 9.24
N ASP A 27 -15.63 3.74 9.67
CA ASP A 27 -15.24 4.80 8.74
C ASP A 27 -14.13 4.36 7.79
N ILE A 28 -13.10 3.67 8.28
CA ILE A 28 -11.97 3.20 7.47
C ILE A 28 -12.39 2.10 6.50
N ILE A 29 -13.29 1.20 6.93
CA ILE A 29 -13.83 0.15 6.05
C ILE A 29 -14.63 0.79 4.92
N VAL A 30 -15.52 1.74 5.22
CA VAL A 30 -16.30 2.45 4.20
C VAL A 30 -15.38 3.24 3.27
N THR A 31 -14.41 3.99 3.80
CA THR A 31 -13.41 4.70 2.99
C THR A 31 -12.64 3.75 2.08
N SER A 32 -12.27 2.54 2.55
CA SER A 32 -11.53 1.58 1.73
C SER A 32 -12.34 1.10 0.52
N ILE A 33 -13.66 0.99 0.66
CA ILE A 33 -14.56 0.63 -0.45
C ILE A 33 -14.65 1.81 -1.44
N LEU A 34 -14.71 3.04 -0.93
CA LEU A 34 -14.92 4.25 -1.74
C LEU A 34 -13.64 4.89 -2.31
N HIS A 35 -12.45 4.37 -1.99
CA HIS A 35 -11.18 5.10 -2.10
C HIS A 35 -10.83 5.67 -3.49
N ASP A 36 -11.27 5.03 -4.57
CA ASP A 36 -11.03 5.48 -5.96
C ASP A 36 -12.34 5.95 -6.65
N CYS A 37 -13.49 5.91 -5.98
CA CYS A 37 -14.79 6.24 -6.58
C CYS A 37 -14.89 7.68 -7.10
N ILE A 38 -14.26 8.66 -6.42
CA ILE A 38 -14.24 10.04 -6.91
C ILE A 38 -13.43 10.17 -8.21
N GLU A 39 -12.41 9.31 -8.42
CA GLU A 39 -11.61 9.35 -9.65
C GLU A 39 -12.25 8.58 -10.80
N ASP A 40 -12.89 7.45 -10.49
CA ASP A 40 -13.29 6.46 -11.49
C ASP A 40 -14.80 6.51 -11.82
N THR A 41 -15.58 7.34 -11.12
CA THR A 41 -17.03 7.45 -11.30
C THR A 41 -17.52 8.90 -11.24
N LEU A 42 -18.82 9.13 -11.42
CA LEU A 42 -19.47 10.46 -11.31
C LEU A 42 -19.73 10.89 -9.86
N LEU A 43 -19.29 10.10 -8.89
CA LEU A 43 -19.56 10.32 -7.47
C LEU A 43 -18.73 11.50 -6.94
N THR A 44 -19.39 12.51 -6.37
CA THR A 44 -18.72 13.71 -5.83
C THR A 44 -18.53 13.62 -4.32
N LYS A 45 -17.67 14.49 -3.77
CA LYS A 45 -17.47 14.61 -2.32
C LYS A 45 -18.79 14.95 -1.61
N GLU A 46 -19.59 15.86 -2.17
CA GLU A 46 -20.86 16.32 -1.61
C GLU A 46 -21.86 15.17 -1.50
N MET A 47 -21.88 14.28 -2.50
CA MET A 47 -22.68 13.05 -2.46
C MET A 47 -22.24 12.13 -1.33
N ILE A 48 -20.93 11.95 -1.12
CA ILE A 48 -20.41 11.15 0.02
C ILE A 48 -20.77 11.80 1.35
N VAL A 49 -20.70 13.13 1.46
CA VAL A 49 -21.08 13.84 2.69
C VAL A 49 -22.53 13.55 3.03
N LYS A 50 -23.44 13.58 2.04
CA LYS A 50 -24.86 13.34 2.24
C LYS A 50 -25.15 11.92 2.78
N GLU A 51 -24.48 10.91 2.23
CA GLU A 51 -24.76 9.50 2.55
C GLU A 51 -23.94 8.95 3.74
N PHE A 52 -22.69 9.39 3.89
CA PHE A 52 -21.72 8.82 4.83
C PHE A 52 -21.12 9.84 5.81
N GLY A 53 -21.42 11.13 5.65
CA GLY A 53 -20.95 12.21 6.50
C GLY A 53 -19.55 12.74 6.15
N TYR A 54 -19.22 13.90 6.73
CA TYR A 54 -17.99 14.65 6.44
C TYR A 54 -16.69 13.88 6.68
N LYS A 55 -16.65 13.02 7.71
CA LYS A 55 -15.43 12.29 8.06
C LYS A 55 -14.99 11.37 6.92
N ILE A 56 -15.91 10.54 6.43
CA ILE A 56 -15.65 9.59 5.34
C ILE A 56 -15.38 10.35 4.05
N ALA A 57 -16.16 11.39 3.75
CA ALA A 57 -15.96 12.21 2.55
C ALA A 57 -14.56 12.83 2.50
N ASN A 58 -14.08 13.40 3.61
CA ASN A 58 -12.73 13.96 3.71
C ASN A 58 -11.65 12.86 3.59
N GLN A 59 -11.85 11.69 4.20
CA GLN A 59 -10.93 10.57 4.08
C GLN A 59 -10.82 10.05 2.64
N VAL A 60 -11.94 9.99 1.89
CA VAL A 60 -11.93 9.61 0.47
C VAL A 60 -11.26 10.70 -0.37
N GLU A 61 -11.57 11.97 -0.15
CA GLU A 61 -10.91 13.09 -0.84
C GLU A 61 -9.39 13.10 -0.61
N ASP A 62 -8.93 12.77 0.61
CA ASP A 62 -7.50 12.64 0.91
C ASP A 62 -6.80 11.55 0.07
N LEU A 63 -7.54 10.52 -0.36
CA LEU A 63 -7.04 9.41 -1.17
C LEU A 63 -7.05 9.71 -2.68
N THR A 64 -7.90 10.63 -3.10
CA THR A 64 -8.06 11.10 -4.50
C THR A 64 -6.82 11.87 -4.97
N ARG A 65 -6.33 11.51 -6.16
CA ARG A 65 -5.13 12.08 -6.81
C ARG A 65 -5.39 13.37 -7.57
N VAL A 66 -6.64 13.71 -7.82
CA VAL A 66 -7.00 14.98 -8.45
C VAL A 66 -6.98 16.06 -7.37
N LYS A 67 -6.04 17.00 -7.50
CA LYS A 67 -5.86 18.14 -6.59
C LYS A 67 -5.74 19.41 -7.43
N ASN A 68 -6.62 20.39 -7.20
CA ASN A 68 -6.63 21.68 -7.92
C ASN A 68 -6.51 21.49 -9.44
N ASP A 69 -7.40 20.68 -10.02
CA ASP A 69 -7.45 20.34 -11.45
C ASP A 69 -6.20 19.65 -12.03
N LYS A 70 -5.26 19.23 -11.17
CA LYS A 70 -4.06 18.47 -11.57
C LYS A 70 -4.10 17.07 -10.98
N LYS A 71 -3.87 16.06 -11.82
CA LYS A 71 -3.75 14.67 -11.38
C LYS A 71 -2.32 14.38 -10.98
N ILE A 72 -2.06 14.30 -9.68
CA ILE A 72 -0.74 13.96 -9.14
C ILE A 72 -0.48 12.44 -9.18
N SER A 73 0.78 12.05 -9.02
CA SER A 73 1.18 10.64 -8.94
C SER A 73 0.67 9.99 -7.66
N SER A 74 0.59 8.66 -7.66
CA SER A 74 0.26 7.94 -6.44
C SER A 74 1.36 8.04 -5.38
N ALA A 75 2.62 8.15 -5.81
CA ALA A 75 3.75 8.37 -4.92
C ALA A 75 3.63 9.72 -4.17
N GLU A 76 3.15 10.77 -4.85
CA GLU A 76 2.89 12.08 -4.22
C GLU A 76 1.76 12.02 -3.19
N ILE A 77 0.61 11.39 -3.51
CA ILE A 77 -0.47 11.20 -2.52
C ILE A 77 0.04 10.45 -1.29
N VAL A 78 0.79 9.38 -1.50
CA VAL A 78 1.39 8.60 -0.41
C VAL A 78 2.34 9.45 0.43
N LYS A 79 3.18 10.28 -0.19
CA LYS A 79 4.08 11.21 0.52
C LYS A 79 3.30 12.22 1.36
N ILE A 80 2.22 12.78 0.83
CA ILE A 80 1.34 13.72 1.56
C ILE A 80 0.71 13.03 2.77
N LEU A 81 0.13 11.84 2.58
CA LEU A 81 -0.50 11.07 3.67
C LEU A 81 0.52 10.67 4.75
N TYR A 82 1.76 10.35 4.35
CA TYR A 82 2.87 10.08 5.26
C TYR A 82 3.24 11.30 6.10
N GLN A 83 3.41 12.47 5.49
CA GLN A 83 3.69 13.72 6.20
C GLN A 83 2.57 14.08 7.18
N GLN A 84 1.30 13.82 6.80
CA GLN A 84 0.13 14.03 7.64
C GLN A 84 -0.10 12.92 8.69
N LYS A 85 0.77 11.90 8.74
CA LYS A 85 0.66 10.74 9.67
C LYS A 85 -0.67 9.98 9.56
N LYS A 86 -1.32 9.99 8.39
CA LYS A 86 -2.61 9.30 8.14
C LYS A 86 -2.39 7.82 7.84
N LYS A 87 -1.99 7.06 8.87
CA LYS A 87 -1.61 5.62 8.73
C LYS A 87 -2.69 4.72 8.15
N GLU A 88 -3.95 4.93 8.52
CA GLU A 88 -5.08 4.12 8.05
C GLU A 88 -5.31 4.33 6.54
N LEU A 89 -5.16 5.57 6.05
CA LEU A 89 -5.28 5.89 4.62
C LEU A 89 -4.09 5.39 3.81
N LEU A 90 -2.88 5.47 4.38
CA LEU A 90 -1.70 4.83 3.79
C LEU A 90 -1.88 3.32 3.62
N LEU A 91 -2.49 2.66 4.62
CA LEU A 91 -2.79 1.24 4.56
C LEU A 91 -3.74 0.92 3.39
N ILE A 92 -4.80 1.72 3.21
CA ILE A 92 -5.72 1.61 2.07
C ILE A 92 -4.97 1.75 0.74
N LYS A 93 -4.17 2.82 0.54
CA LYS A 93 -3.40 2.99 -0.72
C LYS A 93 -2.40 1.85 -0.92
N LEU A 94 -1.82 1.31 0.15
CA LEU A 94 -0.87 0.20 0.05
C LEU A 94 -1.54 -1.08 -0.44
N PHE A 95 -2.72 -1.43 0.10
CA PHE A 95 -3.49 -2.58 -0.39
C PHE A 95 -4.01 -2.37 -1.82
N GLY A 96 -4.51 -1.17 -2.14
CA GLY A 96 -4.86 -0.81 -3.51
C GLY A 96 -3.67 -0.93 -4.46
N ARG A 97 -2.45 -0.59 -4.02
CA ARG A 97 -1.23 -0.79 -4.81
C ARG A 97 -0.88 -2.27 -4.98
N LEU A 98 -1.04 -3.09 -3.94
CA LEU A 98 -0.83 -4.53 -4.05
C LEU A 98 -1.73 -5.15 -5.12
N HIS A 99 -3.03 -4.81 -5.09
CA HIS A 99 -3.96 -5.23 -6.13
C HIS A 99 -3.53 -4.76 -7.53
N ASN A 100 -3.17 -3.48 -7.67
CA ASN A 100 -2.68 -2.91 -8.92
C ASN A 100 -1.46 -3.63 -9.50
N ILE A 101 -0.55 -4.10 -8.64
CA ILE A 101 0.64 -4.84 -9.05
C ILE A 101 0.29 -6.28 -9.42
N GLN A 102 -0.63 -6.92 -8.69
CA GLN A 102 -1.15 -8.25 -9.05
C GLN A 102 -1.84 -8.28 -10.41
N THR A 103 -2.50 -7.19 -10.81
CA THR A 103 -3.24 -7.07 -12.08
C THR A 103 -2.50 -6.25 -13.15
N VAL A 104 -1.23 -5.91 -12.94
CA VAL A 104 -0.49 -4.98 -13.83
C VAL A 104 -0.37 -5.47 -15.27
N GLY A 105 -0.48 -6.78 -15.50
CA GLY A 105 -0.40 -7.39 -16.84
C GLY A 105 -1.51 -6.90 -17.80
N ALA A 106 -2.62 -6.39 -17.27
CA ALA A 106 -3.68 -5.78 -18.06
C ALA A 106 -3.37 -4.33 -18.51
N LYS A 107 -2.29 -3.71 -17.99
CA LYS A 107 -1.90 -2.35 -18.36
C LYS A 107 -0.91 -2.36 -19.53
N ILE A 108 -0.97 -1.32 -20.35
CA ILE A 108 0.04 -1.05 -21.38
C ILE A 108 1.43 -1.02 -20.74
N PRO A 109 2.48 -1.62 -21.37
CA PRO A 109 3.80 -1.81 -20.77
C PRO A 109 4.40 -0.57 -20.09
N GLU A 110 4.24 0.61 -20.70
CA GLU A 110 4.75 1.87 -20.14
C GLU A 110 4.08 2.24 -18.81
N LYS A 111 2.74 2.18 -18.75
CA LYS A 111 1.96 2.44 -17.53
C LYS A 111 2.23 1.39 -16.46
N GLY A 112 2.41 0.13 -16.86
CA GLY A 112 2.82 -0.95 -15.98
C GLY A 112 4.20 -0.70 -15.37
N TRP A 113 5.18 -0.31 -16.19
CA TRP A 113 6.52 0.01 -15.73
C TRP A 113 6.55 1.18 -14.75
N LYS A 114 5.81 2.26 -15.03
CA LYS A 114 5.65 3.38 -14.09
C LYS A 114 5.07 2.92 -12.74
N THR A 115 4.06 2.05 -12.77
CA THR A 115 3.43 1.49 -11.55
C THR A 115 4.46 0.72 -10.72
N ILE A 116 5.34 -0.06 -11.36
CA ILE A 116 6.40 -0.83 -10.70
C ILE A 116 7.44 0.10 -10.07
N LEU A 117 7.93 1.09 -10.82
CA LEU A 117 8.92 2.05 -10.31
C LEU A 117 8.41 2.81 -9.08
N GLU A 118 7.18 3.34 -9.14
CA GLU A 118 6.54 3.97 -7.98
C GLU A 118 6.44 3.02 -6.79
N THR A 119 6.12 1.74 -7.06
CA THR A 119 5.97 0.73 -5.99
C THR A 119 7.28 0.52 -5.25
N LEU A 120 8.37 0.33 -5.98
CA LEU A 120 9.69 0.08 -5.41
C LEU A 120 10.21 1.31 -4.65
N GLN A 121 10.03 2.51 -5.22
CA GLN A 121 10.59 3.73 -4.66
C GLN A 121 9.80 4.31 -3.48
N SER A 122 8.47 4.14 -3.46
CA SER A 122 7.61 4.77 -2.45
C SER A 122 6.83 3.77 -1.62
N PHE A 123 6.17 2.80 -2.24
CA PHE A 123 5.26 1.92 -1.52
C PHE A 123 5.97 0.89 -0.64
N LEU A 124 7.17 0.42 -1.02
CA LEU A 124 7.96 -0.46 -0.15
C LEU A 124 8.37 0.26 1.14
N THR A 125 8.85 1.50 1.05
CA THR A 125 9.19 2.34 2.21
C THR A 125 8.00 2.51 3.14
N ILE A 126 6.80 2.68 2.57
CA ILE A 126 5.57 2.83 3.35
C ILE A 126 5.14 1.51 4.00
N ALA A 127 5.32 0.38 3.32
CA ALA A 127 5.05 -0.93 3.90
C ALA A 127 5.95 -1.20 5.11
N THR A 128 7.24 -0.81 5.02
CA THR A 128 8.19 -0.85 6.15
C THR A 128 7.76 0.10 7.27
N TYR A 129 7.41 1.35 6.95
CA TYR A 129 6.92 2.33 7.92
C TYR A 129 5.66 1.87 8.67
N LEU A 130 4.72 1.23 7.96
CA LEU A 130 3.49 0.67 8.53
C LEU A 130 3.72 -0.68 9.24
N LYS A 131 4.94 -1.24 9.20
CA LYS A 131 5.32 -2.52 9.80
C LYS A 131 4.47 -3.69 9.29
N VAL A 132 4.25 -3.75 7.97
CA VAL A 132 3.52 -4.84 7.29
C VAL A 132 4.45 -5.64 6.37
N PRO A 133 5.45 -6.38 6.92
CA PRO A 133 6.51 -7.02 6.14
C PRO A 133 5.99 -8.06 5.13
N ARG A 134 4.84 -8.70 5.43
CA ARG A 134 4.20 -9.64 4.51
C ARG A 134 3.70 -8.96 3.23
N VAL A 135 3.19 -7.74 3.33
CA VAL A 135 2.74 -6.94 2.16
C VAL A 135 3.95 -6.41 1.40
N ALA A 136 4.96 -5.90 2.10
CA ALA A 136 6.22 -5.45 1.50
C ALA A 136 6.86 -6.55 0.64
N ARG A 137 6.96 -7.77 1.19
CA ARG A 137 7.51 -8.93 0.48
C ARG A 137 6.69 -9.27 -0.77
N GLN A 138 5.37 -9.31 -0.67
CA GLN A 138 4.50 -9.59 -1.83
C GLN A 138 4.65 -8.56 -2.93
N LEU A 139 4.63 -7.26 -2.60
CA LEU A 139 4.84 -6.18 -3.56
C LEU A 139 6.17 -6.35 -4.28
N TYR A 140 7.24 -6.56 -3.51
CA TYR A 140 8.58 -6.74 -4.05
C TYR A 140 8.66 -7.96 -4.98
N THR A 141 8.18 -9.12 -4.54
CA THR A 141 8.18 -10.36 -5.36
C THR A 141 7.39 -10.18 -6.65
N HIS A 142 6.20 -9.59 -6.61
CA HIS A 142 5.44 -9.33 -7.83
C HIS A 142 6.21 -8.38 -8.76
N CYS A 143 6.75 -7.27 -8.24
CA CYS A 143 7.55 -6.33 -9.04
C CYS A 143 8.74 -7.01 -9.73
N LEU A 144 9.47 -7.90 -9.04
CA LEU A 144 10.57 -8.67 -9.63
C LEU A 144 10.09 -9.55 -10.78
N ASN A 145 9.01 -10.33 -10.57
CA ASN A 145 8.46 -11.22 -11.58
C ASN A 145 8.03 -10.47 -12.83
N ILE A 146 7.38 -9.32 -12.66
CA ILE A 146 6.91 -8.51 -13.78
C ILE A 146 8.09 -7.87 -14.53
N ALA A 147 9.10 -7.37 -13.82
CA ALA A 147 10.27 -6.78 -14.45
C ALA A 147 11.12 -7.81 -15.21
N ALA A 148 11.15 -9.06 -14.76
CA ALA A 148 11.73 -10.17 -15.51
C ALA A 148 11.01 -10.36 -16.86
N ASN A 149 9.68 -10.34 -16.86
CA ASN A 149 8.88 -10.43 -18.09
C ASN A 149 9.14 -9.27 -19.05
N TYR A 150 9.39 -8.06 -18.54
CA TYR A 150 9.77 -6.90 -19.35
C TYR A 150 11.25 -6.90 -19.79
N LYS A 151 12.06 -7.90 -19.42
CA LYS A 151 13.52 -7.94 -19.63
C LYS A 151 14.25 -6.71 -19.06
N LYS A 152 13.73 -6.11 -17.98
CA LYS A 152 14.25 -4.88 -17.34
C LYS A 152 14.86 -5.11 -15.95
N LEU A 153 15.34 -6.33 -15.67
CA LEU A 153 15.91 -6.72 -14.37
C LEU A 153 17.10 -5.85 -13.93
N ASN A 154 17.92 -5.38 -14.87
CA ASN A 154 19.10 -4.56 -14.57
C ASN A 154 18.74 -3.23 -13.88
N VAL A 155 17.55 -2.68 -14.17
CA VAL A 155 17.07 -1.44 -13.54
C VAL A 155 16.68 -1.66 -12.08
N LEU A 156 16.26 -2.88 -11.73
CA LEU A 156 15.87 -3.22 -10.36
C LEU A 156 17.06 -3.39 -9.43
N ARG A 157 18.17 -3.94 -9.91
CA ARG A 157 19.40 -4.13 -9.11
C ARG A 157 19.91 -2.78 -8.60
N VAL A 158 19.92 -1.76 -9.45
CA VAL A 158 20.32 -0.39 -9.08
C VAL A 158 19.39 0.24 -8.02
N LEU A 159 18.12 -0.17 -7.98
CA LEU A 159 17.15 0.34 -7.01
C LEU A 159 17.22 -0.42 -5.66
N GLN A 160 17.59 -1.71 -5.68
CA GLN A 160 17.76 -2.51 -4.45
C GLN A 160 18.79 -1.89 -3.51
N ASP A 161 19.91 -1.42 -4.06
CA ASP A 161 20.97 -0.77 -3.28
C ASP A 161 20.49 0.51 -2.58
N LYS A 162 19.47 1.19 -3.10
CA LYS A 162 18.93 2.42 -2.49
C LYS A 162 17.83 2.17 -1.46
N ILE A 163 17.14 1.03 -1.53
CA ILE A 163 15.95 0.74 -0.70
C ILE A 163 16.34 0.03 0.60
N PHE A 164 17.41 -0.77 0.61
CA PHE A 164 17.85 -1.54 1.78
C PHE A 164 19.02 -0.91 2.57
N ILE A 165 19.55 0.24 2.15
CA ILE A 165 20.60 0.97 2.90
C ILE A 165 20.00 1.93 3.95
N SER A 166 18.67 2.06 4.03
CA SER A 166 18.00 2.96 4.98
C SER A 166 17.46 2.27 6.24
N GLU A 167 18.09 1.19 6.72
CA GLU A 167 17.85 0.60 8.05
C GLU A 167 18.95 1.01 9.04
#